data_AF-A0A9D9D768-F1
#
_entry.id   AF-A0A9D9D768-F1
#
_cell.length_a   1.000
_cell.length_b   1.000
_cell.length_c   1.000
_cell.angle_alpha   90.00
_cell.angle_beta   90.00
_cell.angle_gamma   90.00
#
_symmetry.space_group_name_H-M   'P 1'
#
loop_
_entity.id
_entity.type
_entity.pdbx_description
1 polymer ?
#
loop_
_entity_poly.entity_id
_entity_poly.type
_entity_poly.pdbx_seq_one_letter_code
_entity_poly.pdbx_strand_id
1 'polypeptide(L)'
;MNNVDKSLLLAESFGADVSYFKLHYVETIVSSPQYVELVENVNYANKFQLVKAIGLVDDFRSLNYNIKTIEQAVVLANRVNYLYSVSFENYYLNPLVKYPFKLKTASIGDLVVDFDGEKKTYNEIVLDEDHTLAYKAKVIADNAEYYRRELNEKNQFETSKLKGNKALKHIVRNAFISQGIRLLLATIGLVAMMAIYVYPYEKFTEFINLGMDFTSVSNYGFALVSIFSLISLLFAVCCGVFVSKFTYPYFYFKGSLRKRTNKMYKTVNNHAQQLAEYILYHCKQHKIMSNDISKFETYELDKADFDAYKKIYSIRTHKGFVVLKLLFVFSYVVFLLGVALSIVGCILDI
;
A
#
# COMPACT_ATOMS: atom_id res chain seq x y z
N MET A 1 -42.82 9.02 -18.00
CA MET A 1 -42.80 8.81 -19.46
C MET A 1 -43.90 9.67 -20.08
N ASN A 2 -43.54 10.56 -21.00
CA ASN A 2 -44.47 11.52 -21.57
C ASN A 2 -45.39 10.84 -22.61
N ASN A 3 -46.44 11.52 -23.07
CA ASN A 3 -47.37 10.93 -24.04
C ASN A 3 -46.75 10.73 -25.43
N VAL A 4 -45.72 11.51 -25.78
CA VAL A 4 -44.99 11.42 -27.06
C VAL A 4 -44.14 10.14 -27.12
N ASP A 5 -43.40 9.83 -26.06
CA ASP A 5 -42.62 8.60 -25.90
C ASP A 5 -43.54 7.37 -26.07
N LYS A 6 -44.72 7.40 -25.43
CA LYS A 6 -45.72 6.32 -25.53
C LYS A 6 -46.21 6.14 -26.97
N SER A 7 -46.52 7.24 -27.65
CA SER A 7 -46.97 7.20 -29.05
C SER A 7 -45.88 6.71 -30.00
N LEU A 8 -44.63 7.11 -29.80
CA LEU A 8 -43.50 6.67 -30.62
C LEU A 8 -43.15 5.19 -30.40
N LEU A 9 -43.21 4.71 -29.15
CA LEU A 9 -43.06 3.29 -28.83
C LEU A 9 -44.17 2.44 -29.47
N LEU A 10 -45.42 2.91 -29.40
CA LEU A 10 -46.55 2.25 -30.06
C LEU A 10 -46.34 2.24 -31.58
N ALA A 11 -45.99 3.36 -32.19
CA ALA A 11 -45.74 3.45 -33.63
C ALA A 11 -44.63 2.48 -34.08
N GLU A 12 -43.52 2.41 -33.36
CA GLU A 12 -42.44 1.46 -33.62
C GLU A 12 -42.93 0.01 -33.49
N SER A 13 -43.74 -0.31 -32.48
CA SER A 13 -44.30 -1.66 -32.28
C SER A 13 -45.26 -2.10 -33.39
N PHE A 14 -45.92 -1.15 -34.06
CA PHE A 14 -46.77 -1.40 -35.24
C PHE A 14 -46.00 -1.36 -36.57
N GLY A 15 -44.66 -1.24 -36.53
CA GLY A 15 -43.80 -1.27 -37.71
C GLY A 15 -43.71 0.05 -38.48
N ALA A 16 -44.13 1.17 -37.89
CA ALA A 16 -43.92 2.48 -38.49
C ALA A 16 -42.43 2.87 -38.46
N ASP A 17 -41.96 3.53 -39.51
CA ASP A 17 -40.59 4.06 -39.54
C ASP A 17 -40.46 5.27 -38.62
N VAL A 18 -39.72 5.09 -37.53
CA VAL A 18 -39.42 6.11 -36.51
C VAL A 18 -37.95 6.56 -36.55
N SER A 19 -37.22 6.27 -37.64
CA SER A 19 -35.77 6.52 -37.75
C SER A 19 -35.39 7.99 -37.56
N TYR A 20 -36.19 8.91 -38.07
CA TYR A 20 -36.01 10.35 -37.85
C TYR A 20 -36.05 10.70 -36.36
N PHE A 21 -37.03 10.17 -35.62
CA PHE A 21 -37.20 10.45 -34.20
C PHE A 21 -36.07 9.86 -33.35
N LYS A 22 -35.53 8.70 -33.72
CA LYS A 22 -34.39 8.08 -33.01
C LYS A 22 -33.14 8.98 -33.01
N LEU A 23 -32.77 9.52 -34.17
CA LEU A 23 -31.61 10.42 -34.29
C LEU A 23 -31.84 11.72 -33.51
N HIS A 24 -33.04 12.30 -33.65
CA HIS A 24 -33.39 13.54 -32.98
C HIS A 24 -33.39 13.41 -31.45
N TYR A 25 -33.77 12.25 -30.90
CA TYR A 25 -33.70 11.98 -29.46
C TYR A 25 -32.27 12.03 -28.94
N VAL A 26 -31.31 11.41 -29.63
CA VAL A 26 -29.91 11.41 -29.20
C VAL A 26 -29.35 12.82 -29.19
N GLU A 27 -29.61 13.60 -30.23
CA GLU A 27 -29.20 15.01 -30.30
C GLU A 27 -29.84 15.84 -29.17
N THR A 28 -31.12 15.62 -28.89
CA THR A 28 -31.84 16.31 -27.80
C THR A 28 -31.27 15.97 -26.43
N ILE A 29 -30.90 14.70 -26.19
CA ILE A 29 -30.28 14.27 -24.93
C ILE A 29 -28.91 14.95 -24.78
N VAL A 30 -28.06 14.90 -25.81
CA VAL A 30 -26.69 15.43 -25.74
C VAL A 30 -26.67 16.96 -25.66
N SER A 31 -27.66 17.64 -26.27
CA SER A 31 -27.80 19.09 -26.19
C SER A 31 -28.55 19.58 -24.93
N SER A 32 -29.06 18.66 -24.10
CA SER A 32 -29.78 19.04 -22.89
C SER A 32 -28.86 19.68 -21.84
N PRO A 33 -29.34 20.67 -21.08
CA PRO A 33 -28.58 21.27 -19.98
C PRO A 33 -28.09 20.22 -18.96
N GLN A 34 -28.91 19.23 -18.65
CA GLN A 34 -28.60 18.16 -17.71
C GLN A 34 -27.40 17.33 -18.19
N TYR A 35 -27.33 17.02 -19.49
CA TYR A 35 -26.21 16.28 -20.04
C TYR A 35 -24.92 17.09 -20.01
N VAL A 36 -24.97 18.38 -20.36
CA VAL A 36 -23.81 19.28 -20.31
C VAL A 36 -23.25 19.36 -18.89
N GLU A 37 -24.11 19.57 -17.89
CA GLU A 37 -23.69 19.63 -16.50
C GLU A 37 -23.22 18.27 -15.96
N LEU A 38 -23.83 17.16 -16.39
CA LEU A 38 -23.35 15.80 -16.10
C LEU A 38 -21.91 15.61 -16.59
N VAL A 39 -21.57 16.06 -17.80
CA VAL A 39 -20.20 15.95 -18.34
C VAL A 39 -19.22 16.72 -17.46
N GLU A 40 -19.56 17.94 -17.05
CA GLU A 40 -18.72 18.75 -16.15
C GLU A 40 -18.53 18.07 -14.79
N ASN A 41 -19.61 17.55 -14.21
CA ASN A 41 -19.61 16.87 -12.93
C ASN A 41 -18.81 15.56 -12.97
N VAL A 42 -18.92 14.77 -14.04
CA VAL A 42 -18.11 13.55 -14.26
C VAL A 42 -16.63 13.90 -14.39
N ASN A 43 -16.28 14.95 -15.13
CA ASN A 43 -14.90 15.41 -15.25
C ASN A 43 -14.33 15.86 -13.89
N TYR A 44 -15.17 16.47 -13.05
CA TYR A 44 -14.81 16.83 -11.68
C TYR A 44 -14.66 15.59 -10.79
N ALA A 45 -15.60 14.64 -10.84
CA ALA A 45 -15.59 13.38 -10.11
C ALA A 45 -14.36 12.52 -10.43
N ASN A 46 -13.86 12.56 -11.67
CA ASN A 46 -12.65 11.85 -12.09
C ASN A 46 -11.38 12.28 -11.33
N LYS A 47 -11.41 13.42 -10.63
CA LYS A 47 -10.33 13.87 -9.73
C LYS A 47 -10.31 13.11 -8.40
N PHE A 48 -11.42 12.45 -8.04
CA PHE A 48 -11.60 11.72 -6.81
C PHE A 48 -11.24 10.25 -6.99
N GLN A 49 -10.54 9.69 -6.00
CA GLN A 49 -10.22 8.26 -5.95
C GLN A 49 -11.13 7.54 -4.94
N LEU A 50 -12.45 7.70 -5.14
CA LEU A 50 -13.51 7.15 -4.30
C LEU A 50 -14.34 6.16 -5.12
N VAL A 51 -14.90 5.15 -4.48
CA VAL A 51 -15.62 4.05 -5.17
C VAL A 51 -16.83 4.59 -5.92
N LYS A 52 -17.62 5.46 -5.28
CA LYS A 52 -18.80 6.07 -5.91
C LYS A 52 -18.42 6.98 -7.09
N ALA A 53 -17.34 7.75 -6.97
CA ALA A 53 -16.88 8.63 -8.03
C ALA A 53 -16.36 7.85 -9.25
N ILE A 54 -15.61 6.77 -9.01
CA ILE A 54 -15.15 5.86 -10.07
C ILE A 54 -16.35 5.19 -10.75
N GLY A 55 -17.32 4.68 -9.96
CA GLY A 55 -18.55 4.10 -10.49
C GLY A 55 -19.32 5.05 -11.40
N LEU A 56 -19.51 6.31 -10.99
CA LEU A 56 -20.13 7.35 -11.81
C LEU A 56 -19.41 7.54 -13.15
N VAL A 57 -18.07 7.63 -13.13
CA VAL A 57 -17.25 7.82 -14.34
C VAL A 57 -17.37 6.62 -15.27
N ASP A 58 -17.33 5.40 -14.73
CA ASP A 58 -17.44 4.18 -15.51
C ASP A 58 -18.85 3.99 -16.09
N ASP A 59 -19.90 4.28 -15.30
CA ASP A 59 -21.28 4.27 -15.77
C ASP A 59 -21.51 5.30 -16.87
N PHE A 60 -20.96 6.50 -16.74
CA PHE A 60 -21.01 7.52 -17.79
C PHE A 60 -20.31 7.06 -19.07
N ARG A 61 -19.13 6.45 -18.96
CA ARG A 61 -18.40 5.89 -20.11
C ARG A 61 -19.12 4.73 -20.78
N SER A 62 -19.99 4.03 -20.06
CA SER A 62 -20.78 2.91 -20.58
C SER A 62 -22.02 3.34 -21.37
N LEU A 63 -22.34 4.64 -21.41
CA LEU A 63 -23.48 5.15 -22.16
C LEU A 63 -23.34 4.82 -23.65
N ASN A 64 -24.35 4.15 -24.21
CA ASN A 64 -24.39 3.78 -25.62
C ASN A 64 -25.26 4.75 -26.41
N TYR A 65 -24.63 5.52 -27.29
CA TYR A 65 -25.31 6.46 -28.18
C TYR A 65 -25.68 5.85 -29.55
N ASN A 66 -25.30 4.60 -29.81
CA ASN A 66 -25.69 3.88 -31.02
C ASN A 66 -27.08 3.24 -30.83
N ILE A 67 -28.11 4.07 -30.99
CA ILE A 67 -29.52 3.73 -30.74
C ILE A 67 -30.17 3.13 -31.98
N LYS A 68 -30.76 1.93 -31.84
CA LYS A 68 -31.47 1.22 -32.91
C LYS A 68 -32.99 1.29 -32.79
N THR A 69 -33.51 1.44 -31.57
CA THR A 69 -34.95 1.49 -31.26
C THR A 69 -35.32 2.72 -30.41
N ILE A 70 -36.59 3.13 -30.42
CA ILE A 70 -37.08 4.22 -29.54
C ILE A 70 -36.98 3.81 -28.08
N GLU A 71 -37.21 2.54 -27.75
CA GLU A 71 -37.00 2.01 -26.40
C GLU A 71 -35.59 2.29 -25.90
N GLN A 72 -34.57 2.03 -26.72
CA GLN A 72 -33.18 2.32 -26.37
C GLN A 72 -32.94 3.82 -26.18
N ALA A 73 -33.59 4.68 -26.95
CA ALA A 73 -33.51 6.14 -26.78
C ALA A 73 -34.07 6.59 -25.43
N VAL A 74 -35.24 6.06 -25.03
CA VAL A 74 -35.88 6.36 -23.75
C VAL A 74 -35.04 5.83 -22.58
N VAL A 75 -34.49 4.62 -22.71
CA VAL A 75 -33.57 4.04 -21.71
C VAL A 75 -32.32 4.91 -21.55
N LEU A 76 -31.72 5.38 -22.66
CA LEU A 76 -30.58 6.28 -22.62
C LEU A 76 -30.92 7.59 -21.90
N ALA A 77 -32.05 8.22 -22.23
CA ALA A 77 -32.50 9.46 -21.59
C ALA A 77 -32.67 9.28 -20.07
N ASN A 78 -33.33 8.21 -19.65
CA ASN A 78 -33.49 7.89 -18.23
C ASN A 78 -32.16 7.65 -17.53
N ARG A 79 -31.21 6.98 -18.20
CA ARG A 79 -29.88 6.73 -17.64
C ARG A 79 -29.08 8.02 -17.50
N VAL A 80 -29.16 8.93 -18.46
CA VAL A 80 -28.55 10.28 -18.35
C VAL A 80 -29.15 11.06 -17.18
N ASN A 81 -30.48 11.08 -17.05
CA ASN A 81 -31.15 11.78 -15.94
C ASN A 81 -30.79 11.20 -14.57
N TYR A 82 -30.70 9.86 -14.47
CA TYR A 82 -30.24 9.19 -13.26
C TYR A 82 -28.78 9.55 -12.95
N LEU A 83 -27.87 9.46 -13.92
CA LEU A 83 -26.47 9.80 -13.70
C LEU A 83 -26.29 11.26 -13.31
N TYR A 84 -27.06 12.16 -13.92
CA TYR A 84 -27.09 13.57 -13.55
C TYR A 84 -27.44 13.76 -12.07
N SER A 85 -28.50 13.10 -11.57
CA SER A 85 -28.91 13.26 -10.17
C SER A 85 -27.86 12.77 -9.17
N VAL A 86 -27.05 11.76 -9.52
CA VAL A 86 -25.97 11.25 -8.66
C VAL A 86 -24.59 11.83 -9.00
N SER A 87 -24.51 12.81 -9.92
CA SER A 87 -23.24 13.38 -10.39
C SER A 87 -22.65 14.46 -9.48
N PHE A 88 -23.46 15.00 -8.57
CA PHE A 88 -23.05 16.08 -7.68
C PHE A 88 -22.05 15.62 -6.62
N GLU A 89 -21.16 16.53 -6.22
CA GLU A 89 -20.04 16.20 -5.32
C GLU A 89 -20.51 15.58 -3.99
N ASN A 90 -21.62 16.07 -3.45
CA ASN A 90 -22.22 15.59 -2.21
C ASN A 90 -22.70 14.12 -2.22
N TYR A 91 -22.83 13.47 -3.39
CA TYR A 91 -23.21 12.06 -3.48
C TYR A 91 -22.07 11.07 -3.22
N TYR A 92 -20.85 11.45 -3.62
CA TYR A 92 -19.71 10.55 -3.60
C TYR A 92 -18.61 10.96 -2.62
N LEU A 93 -18.72 12.14 -1.99
CA LEU A 93 -17.76 12.57 -0.98
C LEU A 93 -17.69 11.63 0.23
N ASN A 94 -16.49 11.55 0.79
CA ASN A 94 -16.22 10.86 2.03
C ASN A 94 -15.60 11.86 3.01
N PRO A 95 -16.31 12.25 4.10
CA PRO A 95 -15.86 13.28 5.03
C PRO A 95 -14.64 12.86 5.87
N LEU A 96 -14.19 11.61 5.78
CA LEU A 96 -12.98 11.13 6.44
C LEU A 96 -11.72 11.33 5.58
N VAL A 97 -11.87 11.69 4.29
CA VAL A 97 -10.77 11.81 3.34
C VAL A 97 -10.32 13.27 3.24
N LYS A 98 -9.02 13.50 3.41
CA LYS A 98 -8.43 14.81 3.12
C LYS A 98 -8.18 14.98 1.63
N TYR A 99 -8.83 15.96 1.01
CA TYR A 99 -8.67 16.23 -0.44
C TYR A 99 -7.58 17.30 -0.69
N PRO A 100 -6.77 17.15 -1.75
CA PRO A 100 -5.70 18.11 -2.07
C PRO A 100 -6.18 19.38 -2.79
N PHE A 101 -7.49 19.51 -2.99
CA PHE A 101 -8.13 20.62 -3.69
C PHE A 101 -9.37 21.10 -2.91
N LYS A 102 -9.84 22.30 -3.24
CA LYS A 102 -11.02 22.88 -2.61
C LYS A 102 -12.28 22.13 -3.03
N LEU A 103 -13.08 21.71 -2.06
CA LEU A 103 -14.39 21.09 -2.27
C LEU A 103 -15.45 22.14 -2.60
N LYS A 104 -16.47 21.76 -3.38
CA LYS A 104 -17.67 22.58 -3.63
C LYS A 104 -18.65 22.50 -2.44
N THR A 105 -18.74 21.33 -1.83
CA THR A 105 -19.57 20.98 -0.67
C THR A 105 -18.89 21.46 0.59
N ALA A 106 -19.59 22.27 1.38
CA ALA A 106 -19.01 22.89 2.58
C ALA A 106 -19.45 22.19 3.89
N SER A 107 -20.57 21.47 3.87
CA SER A 107 -21.16 20.85 5.06
C SER A 107 -21.24 19.33 4.95
N ILE A 108 -20.99 18.64 6.06
CA ILE A 108 -21.36 17.23 6.24
C ILE A 108 -22.87 17.08 6.08
N GLY A 109 -23.63 18.09 6.51
CA GLY A 109 -25.08 18.14 6.38
C GLY A 109 -25.60 18.05 4.95
N ASP A 110 -24.79 18.45 3.96
CA ASP A 110 -25.19 18.46 2.54
C ASP A 110 -24.94 17.11 1.85
N LEU A 111 -24.23 16.18 2.51
CA LEU A 111 -23.90 14.86 1.95
C LEU A 111 -25.15 14.01 1.81
N VAL A 112 -25.30 13.38 0.65
CA VAL A 112 -26.48 12.57 0.30
C VAL A 112 -26.24 11.12 0.65
N VAL A 113 -27.20 10.55 1.38
CA VAL A 113 -27.21 9.14 1.81
C VAL A 113 -28.55 8.49 1.50
N ASP A 114 -28.55 7.16 1.52
CA ASP A 114 -29.79 6.39 1.43
C ASP A 114 -30.50 6.41 2.80
N PHE A 115 -31.75 6.86 2.80
CA PHE A 115 -32.62 6.92 3.98
C PHE A 115 -34.05 6.52 3.58
N ASP A 116 -34.51 5.39 4.10
CA ASP A 116 -35.83 4.81 3.80
C ASP A 116 -36.13 4.61 2.30
N GLY A 117 -35.12 4.18 1.54
CA GLY A 117 -35.26 3.97 0.09
C GLY A 117 -35.16 5.24 -0.76
N GLU A 118 -35.03 6.40 -0.13
CA GLU A 118 -34.86 7.69 -0.79
C GLU A 118 -33.44 8.24 -0.59
N LYS A 119 -33.05 9.16 -1.48
CA LYS A 119 -31.80 9.92 -1.35
C LYS A 119 -32.09 11.18 -0.54
N LYS A 120 -31.55 11.27 0.67
CA LYS A 120 -31.68 12.44 1.55
C LYS A 120 -30.31 12.91 2.02
N THR A 121 -30.18 14.22 2.21
CA THR A 121 -29.03 14.85 2.86
C THR A 121 -29.08 14.58 4.37
N TYR A 122 -27.94 14.63 5.05
CA TYR A 122 -27.96 14.54 6.51
C TYR A 122 -28.75 15.68 7.17
N ASN A 123 -28.77 16.88 6.60
CA ASN A 123 -29.59 17.99 7.11
C ASN A 123 -31.09 17.69 7.00
N GLU A 124 -31.54 17.04 5.91
CA GLU A 124 -32.93 16.55 5.81
C GLU A 124 -33.22 15.48 6.86
N ILE A 125 -32.30 14.53 7.09
CA ILE A 125 -32.45 13.51 8.15
C ILE A 125 -32.46 14.14 9.55
N VAL A 126 -31.71 15.21 9.78
CA VAL A 126 -31.72 15.96 11.05
C VAL A 126 -33.11 16.55 11.31
N LEU A 127 -33.74 17.12 10.28
CA LEU A 127 -35.04 17.79 10.37
C LEU A 127 -36.25 16.85 10.25
N ASP A 128 -36.04 15.60 9.84
CA ASP A 128 -37.09 14.58 9.67
C ASP A 128 -37.83 14.28 10.99
N GLU A 129 -39.12 14.55 11.11
CA GLU A 129 -39.87 14.26 12.35
C GLU A 129 -40.54 12.88 12.34
N ASP A 130 -40.63 12.26 11.17
CA ASP A 130 -41.35 11.00 10.95
C ASP A 130 -40.60 9.78 11.50
N HIS A 131 -39.27 9.85 11.63
CA HIS A 131 -38.45 8.75 12.10
C HIS A 131 -37.87 8.95 13.51
N THR A 132 -37.89 7.88 14.28
CA THR A 132 -37.28 7.87 15.62
C THR A 132 -35.78 8.13 15.58
N LEU A 133 -35.26 8.75 16.64
CA LEU A 133 -33.81 8.97 16.80
C LEU A 133 -33.00 7.66 16.73
N ALA A 134 -33.57 6.55 17.22
CA ALA A 134 -32.93 5.24 17.16
C ALA A 134 -32.74 4.74 15.72
N TYR A 135 -33.75 4.96 14.86
CA TYR A 135 -33.65 4.64 13.44
C TYR A 135 -32.60 5.49 12.73
N LYS A 136 -32.64 6.82 12.95
CA LYS A 136 -31.63 7.75 12.42
C LYS A 136 -30.22 7.36 12.86
N ALA A 137 -30.02 7.01 14.13
CA ALA A 137 -28.75 6.58 14.68
C ALA A 137 -28.19 5.34 13.95
N LYS A 138 -29.06 4.38 13.61
CA LYS A 138 -28.67 3.19 12.83
C LYS A 138 -28.19 3.59 11.43
N VAL A 139 -28.97 4.38 10.69
CA VAL A 139 -28.60 4.83 9.33
C VAL A 139 -27.29 5.64 9.35
N ILE A 140 -27.11 6.52 10.33
CA ILE A 140 -25.88 7.30 10.50
C ILE A 140 -24.68 6.38 10.76
N ALA A 141 -24.83 5.38 11.64
CA ALA A 141 -23.77 4.42 11.94
C ALA A 141 -23.39 3.58 10.72
N ASP A 142 -24.38 3.11 9.95
CA ASP A 142 -24.15 2.32 8.73
C ASP A 142 -23.39 3.14 7.67
N ASN A 143 -23.73 4.42 7.50
CA ASN A 143 -23.00 5.30 6.58
C ASN A 143 -21.59 5.66 7.08
N ALA A 144 -21.40 5.89 8.39
CA ALA A 144 -20.08 6.12 8.96
C ALA A 144 -19.17 4.89 8.78
N GLU A 145 -19.73 3.68 8.94
CA GLU A 145 -19.05 2.42 8.67
C GLU A 145 -18.68 2.26 7.19
N TYR A 146 -19.57 2.67 6.28
CA TYR A 146 -19.28 2.72 4.84
C TYR A 146 -18.08 3.61 4.53
N TYR A 147 -18.07 4.85 5.03
CA TYR A 147 -16.96 5.79 4.84
C TYR A 147 -15.64 5.26 5.39
N ARG A 148 -15.69 4.64 6.57
CA ARG A 148 -14.55 3.99 7.23
C ARG A 148 -13.99 2.84 6.39
N ARG A 149 -14.86 1.98 5.85
CA ARG A 149 -14.47 0.84 5.02
C ARG A 149 -13.80 1.30 3.73
N GLU A 150 -14.40 2.24 3.01
CA GLU A 150 -13.86 2.77 1.76
C GLU A 150 -12.43 3.33 1.95
N LEU A 151 -12.24 4.16 2.98
CA LEU A 151 -10.92 4.71 3.28
C LEU A 151 -9.92 3.63 3.70
N ASN A 152 -10.36 2.63 4.47
CA ASN A 152 -9.50 1.53 4.89
C ASN A 152 -9.10 0.62 3.73
N GLU A 153 -9.98 0.36 2.78
CA GLU A 153 -9.69 -0.37 1.54
C GLU A 153 -8.68 0.37 0.68
N LYS A 154 -8.86 1.69 0.50
CA LYS A 154 -7.89 2.55 -0.19
C LYS A 154 -6.51 2.48 0.47
N ASN A 155 -6.46 2.66 1.79
CA ASN A 155 -5.23 2.56 2.58
C ASN A 155 -4.61 1.14 2.51
N GLN A 156 -5.44 0.10 2.50
CA GLN A 156 -4.98 -1.28 2.38
C GLN A 156 -4.36 -1.54 1.00
N PHE A 157 -4.97 -1.05 -0.07
CA PHE A 157 -4.43 -1.19 -1.42
C PHE A 157 -3.04 -0.56 -1.52
N GLU A 158 -2.87 0.67 -1.04
CA GLU A 158 -1.57 1.36 -1.05
C GLU A 158 -0.52 0.65 -0.17
N THR A 159 -0.91 0.17 1.02
CA THR A 159 0.01 -0.62 1.88
C THR A 159 0.30 -2.02 1.33
N SER A 160 -0.60 -2.62 0.54
CA SER A 160 -0.41 -3.94 -0.06
C SER A 160 0.60 -3.92 -1.20
N LYS A 161 0.60 -2.87 -2.03
CA LYS A 161 1.65 -2.60 -3.04
C LYS A 161 3.04 -2.59 -2.42
N LEU A 162 3.15 -2.07 -1.19
CA LEU A 162 4.40 -2.06 -0.42
C LEU A 162 4.78 -3.45 0.13
N LYS A 163 3.81 -4.16 0.71
CA LYS A 163 4.03 -5.49 1.32
C LYS A 163 4.29 -6.59 0.28
N GLY A 164 3.74 -6.45 -0.92
CA GLY A 164 3.72 -7.45 -2.00
C GLY A 164 5.05 -7.74 -2.69
N ASN A 165 6.15 -7.07 -2.30
CA ASN A 165 7.44 -7.26 -2.95
C ASN A 165 8.09 -8.59 -2.48
N LYS A 166 7.64 -9.73 -3.05
CA LYS A 166 8.12 -11.10 -2.76
C LYS A 166 9.65 -11.22 -2.82
N ALA A 167 10.28 -10.45 -3.71
CA ALA A 167 11.73 -10.35 -3.82
C ALA A 167 12.39 -9.94 -2.48
N LEU A 168 11.79 -9.01 -1.75
CA LEU A 168 12.33 -8.49 -0.49
C LEU A 168 12.27 -9.54 0.64
N LYS A 169 11.14 -10.26 0.75
CA LYS A 169 10.98 -11.35 1.74
C LYS A 169 11.99 -12.47 1.48
N HIS A 170 12.22 -12.82 0.22
CA HIS A 170 13.22 -13.81 -0.17
C HIS A 170 14.65 -13.37 0.13
N ILE A 171 14.96 -12.08 -0.09
CA ILE A 171 16.31 -11.55 0.11
C ILE A 171 16.66 -11.40 1.59
N VAL A 172 15.72 -10.95 2.42
CA VAL A 172 15.92 -10.84 3.87
C VAL A 172 16.12 -12.22 4.48
N ARG A 173 15.32 -13.20 4.03
CA ARG A 173 15.50 -14.60 4.40
C ARG A 173 16.89 -15.08 3.99
N ASN A 174 17.32 -14.82 2.76
CA ASN A 174 18.65 -15.21 2.28
C ASN A 174 19.79 -14.47 3.00
N ALA A 175 19.60 -13.21 3.41
CA ALA A 175 20.59 -12.45 4.18
C ALA A 175 20.70 -12.98 5.61
N PHE A 176 19.58 -13.31 6.25
CA PHE A 176 19.55 -13.92 7.58
C PHE A 176 20.14 -15.33 7.58
N ILE A 177 19.75 -16.17 6.61
CA ILE A 177 20.33 -17.50 6.40
C ILE A 177 21.83 -17.37 6.10
N SER A 178 22.24 -16.43 5.25
CA SER A 178 23.66 -16.19 4.97
C SER A 178 24.42 -15.75 6.23
N GLN A 179 23.85 -14.88 7.07
CA GLN A 179 24.47 -14.50 8.35
C GLN A 179 24.53 -15.66 9.34
N GLY A 180 23.49 -16.49 9.45
CA GLY A 180 23.49 -17.69 10.28
C GLY A 180 24.56 -18.69 9.85
N ILE A 181 24.67 -18.95 8.54
CA ILE A 181 25.73 -19.78 7.96
C ILE A 181 27.11 -19.17 8.25
N ARG A 182 27.28 -17.85 8.09
CA ARG A 182 28.55 -17.17 8.37
C ARG A 182 28.97 -17.28 9.83
N LEU A 183 28.02 -17.18 10.76
CA LEU A 183 28.30 -17.28 12.19
C LEU A 183 28.67 -18.72 12.56
N LEU A 184 27.95 -19.71 12.03
CA LEU A 184 28.26 -21.13 12.20
C LEU A 184 29.66 -21.47 11.66
N LEU A 185 29.99 -20.98 10.46
CA LEU A 185 31.30 -21.14 9.84
C LEU A 185 32.43 -20.47 10.65
N ALA A 186 32.22 -19.25 11.14
CA ALA A 186 33.18 -18.58 12.02
C ALA A 186 33.39 -19.35 13.35
N THR A 187 32.33 -19.91 13.93
CA THR A 187 32.41 -20.75 15.12
C THR A 187 33.22 -22.03 14.85
N ILE A 188 33.00 -22.70 13.71
CA ILE A 188 33.80 -23.86 13.31
C ILE A 188 35.28 -23.49 13.15
N GLY A 189 35.57 -22.35 12.50
CA GLY A 189 36.93 -21.86 12.34
C GLY A 189 37.63 -21.57 13.68
N LEU A 190 36.92 -20.96 14.64
CA LEU A 190 37.44 -20.72 16.00
C LEU A 190 37.69 -22.01 16.76
N VAL A 191 36.80 -22.99 16.67
CA VAL A 191 36.98 -24.31 17.30
C VAL A 191 38.16 -25.06 16.67
N ALA A 192 38.30 -25.01 15.34
CA ALA A 192 39.44 -25.60 14.64
C ALA A 192 40.77 -24.92 15.04
N MET A 193 40.78 -23.59 15.16
CA MET A 193 41.94 -22.88 15.72
C MET A 193 42.24 -23.34 17.13
N MET A 194 41.26 -23.36 18.04
CA MET A 194 41.48 -23.83 19.41
C MET A 194 42.06 -25.25 19.44
N ALA A 195 41.59 -26.15 18.58
CA ALA A 195 42.14 -27.51 18.47
C ALA A 195 43.61 -27.50 18.01
N ILE A 196 43.98 -26.66 17.05
CA ILE A 196 45.36 -26.50 16.54
C ILE A 196 46.28 -25.83 17.58
N TYR A 197 45.77 -24.90 18.40
CA TYR A 197 46.56 -24.22 19.44
C TYR A 197 46.70 -25.02 20.74
N VAL A 198 45.71 -25.86 21.06
CA VAL A 198 45.75 -26.72 22.25
C VAL A 198 46.61 -27.97 22.02
N TYR A 199 46.81 -28.37 20.77
CA TYR A 199 47.57 -29.57 20.44
C TYR A 199 48.51 -29.36 19.23
N PRO A 200 49.85 -29.35 19.40
CA PRO A 200 50.63 -29.49 20.64
C PRO A 200 50.99 -28.14 21.26
N TYR A 201 50.60 -27.95 22.53
CA TYR A 201 50.84 -26.74 23.35
C TYR A 201 52.31 -26.26 23.34
N GLU A 202 53.27 -27.18 23.25
CA GLU A 202 54.71 -26.89 23.23
C GLU A 202 55.15 -26.08 22.01
N LYS A 203 54.65 -26.41 20.81
CA LYS A 203 54.98 -25.66 19.59
C LYS A 203 54.37 -24.25 19.61
N PHE A 204 53.24 -24.08 20.30
CA PHE A 204 52.60 -22.78 20.45
C PHE A 204 53.36 -21.86 21.42
N THR A 205 53.83 -22.39 22.55
CA THR A 205 54.68 -21.63 23.48
C THR A 205 56.04 -21.30 22.87
N GLU A 206 56.60 -22.19 22.05
CA GLU A 206 57.81 -21.94 21.26
C GLU A 206 57.58 -20.80 20.24
N PHE A 207 56.46 -20.83 19.52
CA PHE A 207 56.04 -19.78 18.58
C PHE A 207 55.92 -18.39 19.24
N ILE A 208 55.37 -18.30 20.45
CA ILE A 208 55.21 -17.01 21.18
C ILE A 208 56.54 -16.52 21.76
N ASN A 209 57.36 -17.41 22.31
CA ASN A 209 58.51 -17.03 23.13
C ASN A 209 59.84 -16.92 22.36
N LEU A 210 60.04 -17.70 21.28
CA LEU A 210 61.31 -17.79 20.55
C LEU A 210 61.29 -17.13 19.16
N GLY A 211 60.10 -16.78 18.65
CA GLY A 211 59.94 -16.27 17.29
C GLY A 211 59.85 -17.37 16.24
N MET A 212 59.41 -17.03 15.02
CA MET A 212 59.18 -17.99 13.94
C MET A 212 60.49 -18.54 13.36
N ASP A 213 60.81 -19.80 13.62
CA ASP A 213 61.76 -20.56 12.81
C ASP A 213 61.04 -21.16 11.60
N PHE A 214 61.27 -20.57 10.42
CA PHE A 214 60.64 -20.94 9.15
C PHE A 214 61.26 -22.19 8.49
N THR A 215 62.18 -22.88 9.16
CA THR A 215 62.81 -24.10 8.63
C THR A 215 61.90 -25.33 8.67
N SER A 216 60.88 -25.35 9.55
CA SER A 216 59.88 -26.43 9.64
C SER A 216 58.60 -26.12 8.86
N VAL A 217 58.12 -27.11 8.10
CA VAL A 217 56.85 -27.04 7.35
C VAL A 217 55.65 -26.85 8.29
N SER A 218 55.69 -27.46 9.49
CA SER A 218 54.65 -27.29 10.52
C SER A 218 54.52 -25.85 11.02
N ASN A 219 55.63 -25.11 11.17
CA ASN A 219 55.61 -23.71 11.58
C ASN A 219 55.00 -22.80 10.49
N TYR A 220 55.25 -23.12 9.22
CA TYR A 220 54.62 -22.44 8.07
C TYR A 220 53.10 -22.67 8.03
N GLY A 221 52.65 -23.92 8.23
CA GLY A 221 51.21 -24.22 8.29
C GLY A 221 50.51 -23.46 9.43
N PHE A 222 51.15 -23.42 10.60
CA PHE A 222 50.64 -22.70 11.75
C PHE A 222 50.53 -21.18 11.53
N ALA A 223 51.56 -20.56 10.93
CA ALA A 223 51.54 -19.15 10.58
C ALA A 223 50.45 -18.82 9.53
N LEU A 224 50.29 -19.67 8.51
CA LEU A 224 49.26 -19.48 7.48
C LEU A 224 47.85 -19.56 8.07
N VAL A 225 47.55 -20.55 8.90
CA VAL A 225 46.24 -20.65 9.58
C VAL A 225 45.98 -19.44 10.46
N SER A 226 46.98 -18.99 11.22
CA SER A 226 46.89 -17.79 12.07
C SER A 226 46.52 -16.54 11.25
N ILE A 227 47.22 -16.31 10.14
CA ILE A 227 47.01 -15.16 9.25
C ILE A 227 45.64 -15.23 8.56
N PHE A 228 45.28 -16.40 7.99
CA PHE A 228 44.00 -16.54 7.29
C PHE A 228 42.79 -16.43 8.21
N SER A 229 42.92 -16.86 9.46
CA SER A 229 41.89 -16.64 10.48
C SER A 229 41.70 -15.17 10.83
N LEU A 230 42.80 -14.42 11.00
CA LEU A 230 42.76 -12.98 11.26
C LEU A 230 42.10 -12.23 10.10
N ILE A 231 42.48 -12.56 8.86
CA ILE A 231 41.87 -11.99 7.65
C ILE A 231 40.37 -12.34 7.59
N SER A 232 40.00 -13.58 7.86
CA SER A 232 38.60 -14.03 7.85
C SER A 232 37.76 -13.32 8.91
N LEU A 233 38.32 -13.10 10.11
CA LEU A 233 37.65 -12.39 11.20
C LEU A 233 37.47 -10.91 10.87
N LEU A 234 38.49 -10.24 10.34
CA LEU A 234 38.39 -8.86 9.84
C LEU A 234 37.32 -8.74 8.74
N PHE A 235 37.32 -9.65 7.77
CA PHE A 235 36.30 -9.69 6.73
C PHE A 235 34.90 -9.95 7.29
N ALA A 236 34.76 -10.77 8.32
CA ALA A 236 33.48 -11.07 8.97
C ALA A 236 32.92 -9.84 9.69
N VAL A 237 33.77 -9.10 10.39
CA VAL A 237 33.42 -7.84 11.06
C VAL A 237 33.05 -6.77 10.03
N CYS A 238 33.88 -6.54 9.01
CA CYS A 238 33.61 -5.58 7.94
C CYS A 238 32.32 -5.90 7.18
N CYS A 239 32.10 -7.17 6.83
CA CYS A 239 30.85 -7.62 6.21
C CYS A 239 29.66 -7.47 7.15
N GLY A 240 29.82 -7.77 8.44
CA GLY A 240 28.77 -7.64 9.45
C GLY A 240 28.29 -6.21 9.59
N VAL A 241 29.23 -5.25 9.69
CA VAL A 241 28.95 -3.81 9.73
C VAL A 241 28.34 -3.31 8.43
N PHE A 242 28.81 -3.80 7.29
CA PHE A 242 28.27 -3.39 6.00
C PHE A 242 26.84 -3.93 5.82
N VAL A 243 26.60 -5.22 6.09
CA VAL A 243 25.26 -5.83 5.99
C VAL A 243 24.29 -5.21 6.99
N SER A 244 24.72 -4.93 8.22
CA SER A 244 23.86 -4.30 9.24
C SER A 244 23.39 -2.91 8.81
N LYS A 245 24.23 -2.12 8.12
CA LYS A 245 23.82 -0.84 7.51
C LYS A 245 22.69 -0.99 6.49
N PHE A 246 22.49 -2.15 5.86
CA PHE A 246 21.40 -2.38 4.89
C PHE A 246 20.21 -3.14 5.47
N THR A 247 20.43 -4.10 6.38
CA THR A 247 19.34 -4.89 6.98
C THR A 247 18.64 -4.16 8.11
N TYR A 248 19.35 -3.34 8.90
CA TYR A 248 18.78 -2.60 10.03
C TYR A 248 17.72 -1.58 9.58
N PRO A 249 17.96 -0.73 8.54
CA PRO A 249 16.93 0.18 8.03
C PRO A 249 15.68 -0.56 7.56
N TYR A 250 15.84 -1.74 6.96
CA TYR A 250 14.71 -2.56 6.51
C TYR A 250 13.84 -3.06 7.68
N PHE A 251 14.44 -3.65 8.72
CA PHE A 251 13.69 -4.17 9.86
C PHE A 251 13.05 -3.05 10.68
N TYR A 252 13.80 -1.96 10.90
CA TYR A 252 13.29 -0.75 11.53
C TYR A 252 12.07 -0.21 10.77
N PHE A 253 12.18 -0.07 9.45
CA PHE A 253 11.11 0.44 8.61
C PHE A 253 9.90 -0.49 8.56
N LYS A 254 10.09 -1.81 8.46
CA LYS A 254 8.97 -2.78 8.49
C LYS A 254 8.19 -2.71 9.80
N GLY A 255 8.90 -2.62 10.93
CA GLY A 255 8.29 -2.45 12.26
C GLY A 255 7.55 -1.11 12.38
N SER A 256 8.18 -0.02 11.91
CA SER A 256 7.58 1.32 11.88
C SER A 256 6.32 1.35 11.01
N LEU A 257 6.37 0.78 9.80
CA LEU A 257 5.23 0.70 8.88
C LEU A 257 4.06 -0.04 9.53
N ARG A 258 4.29 -1.20 10.16
CA ARG A 258 3.21 -1.92 10.86
C ARG A 258 2.59 -1.09 11.97
N LYS A 259 3.39 -0.44 12.81
CA LYS A 259 2.90 0.42 13.91
C LYS A 259 2.10 1.61 13.37
N ARG A 260 2.60 2.25 12.31
CA ARG A 260 1.95 3.41 11.66
C ARG A 260 0.66 3.02 10.97
N THR A 261 0.63 1.92 10.22
CA THR A 261 -0.58 1.38 9.61
C THR A 261 -1.64 1.06 10.66
N ASN A 262 -1.27 0.42 11.78
CA ASN A 262 -2.20 0.16 12.88
C ASN A 262 -2.73 1.46 13.53
N LYS A 263 -1.85 2.45 13.73
CA LYS A 263 -2.23 3.76 14.25
C LYS A 263 -3.23 4.46 13.32
N MET A 264 -2.97 4.44 12.02
CA MET A 264 -3.85 4.99 11.00
C MET A 264 -5.23 4.33 11.02
N TYR A 265 -5.30 2.99 11.00
CA TYR A 265 -6.60 2.30 11.10
C TYR A 265 -7.37 2.66 12.37
N LYS A 266 -6.66 2.79 13.50
CA LYS A 266 -7.26 3.25 14.76
C LYS A 266 -7.78 4.69 14.66
N THR A 267 -7.02 5.58 14.04
CA THR A 267 -7.45 6.97 13.80
C THR A 267 -8.68 7.04 12.91
N VAL A 268 -8.71 6.29 11.81
CA VAL A 268 -9.87 6.22 10.91
C VAL A 268 -11.11 5.72 11.65
N ASN A 269 -10.99 4.65 12.46
CA ASN A 269 -12.09 4.16 13.27
C ASN A 269 -12.59 5.20 14.28
N ASN A 270 -11.69 5.90 14.97
CA ASN A 270 -12.05 6.93 15.93
C ASN A 270 -12.77 8.10 15.25
N HIS A 271 -12.29 8.58 14.10
CA HIS A 271 -12.93 9.68 13.36
C HIS A 271 -14.30 9.27 12.80
N ALA A 272 -14.45 8.03 12.33
CA ALA A 272 -15.74 7.51 11.90
C ALA A 272 -16.77 7.48 13.05
N GLN A 273 -16.34 7.07 14.25
CA GLN A 273 -17.19 7.10 15.43
C GLN A 273 -17.57 8.55 15.81
N GLN A 274 -16.59 9.46 15.82
CA GLN A 274 -16.83 10.87 16.13
C GLN A 274 -17.76 11.55 15.11
N LEU A 275 -17.65 11.19 13.82
CA LEU A 275 -18.55 11.64 12.77
C LEU A 275 -19.99 11.20 13.06
N ALA A 276 -20.20 9.92 13.37
CA ALA A 276 -21.53 9.40 13.69
C ALA A 276 -22.14 10.07 14.93
N GLU A 277 -21.34 10.21 16.00
CA GLU A 277 -21.75 10.90 17.23
C GLU A 277 -22.10 12.38 16.97
N TYR A 278 -21.35 13.04 16.10
CA TYR A 278 -21.58 14.43 15.73
C TYR A 278 -22.89 14.60 14.97
N ILE A 279 -23.15 13.80 13.93
CA ILE A 279 -24.41 13.87 13.17
C ILE A 279 -25.59 13.54 14.09
N LEU A 280 -25.44 12.53 14.95
CA LEU A 280 -26.49 12.16 15.90
C LEU A 280 -26.76 13.26 16.94
N TYR A 281 -25.73 13.99 17.37
CA TYR A 281 -25.89 15.18 18.22
C TYR A 281 -26.74 16.23 17.51
N HIS A 282 -26.49 16.49 16.23
CA HIS A 282 -27.29 17.43 15.43
C HIS A 282 -28.74 16.96 15.26
N CYS A 283 -28.99 15.65 15.07
CA CYS A 283 -30.36 15.09 15.08
C CYS A 283 -31.07 15.34 16.43
N LYS A 284 -30.38 15.16 17.56
CA LYS A 284 -30.97 15.40 18.90
C LYS A 284 -31.36 16.87 19.11
N GLN A 285 -30.54 17.77 18.57
CA GLN A 285 -30.72 19.21 18.73
C GLN A 285 -31.60 19.85 17.63
N HIS A 286 -32.02 19.07 16.63
CA HIS A 286 -32.72 19.57 15.42
C HIS A 286 -32.01 20.77 14.79
N LYS A 287 -30.67 20.72 14.74
CA LYS A 287 -29.84 21.83 14.27
C LYS A 287 -29.08 21.42 13.02
N ILE A 288 -29.23 22.18 11.93
CA ILE A 288 -28.49 21.93 10.69
C ILE A 288 -26.98 22.11 10.87
N MET A 289 -26.22 21.30 10.13
CA MET A 289 -24.75 21.36 10.03
C MET A 289 -24.34 22.35 8.94
N SER A 290 -23.23 23.06 9.14
CA SER A 290 -22.70 24.02 8.17
C SER A 290 -21.18 24.19 8.30
N ASN A 291 -20.49 24.35 7.17
CA ASN A 291 -19.05 24.65 7.09
C ASN A 291 -18.14 23.70 7.89
N ASP A 292 -18.47 22.42 7.94
CA ASP A 292 -17.82 21.40 8.77
C ASP A 292 -17.32 20.17 7.99
N ILE A 293 -17.34 20.21 6.64
CA ILE A 293 -16.93 19.10 5.79
C ILE A 293 -15.52 18.57 6.13
N SER A 294 -14.62 19.45 6.56
CA SER A 294 -13.22 19.11 6.85
C SER A 294 -12.97 18.66 8.29
N LYS A 295 -14.00 18.58 9.14
CA LYS A 295 -13.85 18.39 10.60
C LYS A 295 -13.29 17.03 10.99
N PHE A 296 -13.60 15.99 10.21
CA PHE A 296 -13.21 14.60 10.50
C PHE A 296 -12.23 14.02 9.49
N GLU A 297 -11.66 14.87 8.62
CA GLU A 297 -10.65 14.45 7.66
C GLU A 297 -9.46 13.78 8.37
N THR A 298 -8.99 12.69 7.78
CA THR A 298 -7.80 11.98 8.22
C THR A 298 -6.69 12.11 7.20
N TYR A 299 -5.45 12.17 7.68
CA TYR A 299 -4.27 12.17 6.83
C TYR A 299 -4.07 10.78 6.21
N GLU A 300 -3.94 10.74 4.88
CA GLU A 300 -3.37 9.58 4.18
C GLU A 300 -1.92 9.36 4.65
N LEU A 301 -1.45 8.11 4.64
CA LEU A 301 -0.02 7.82 4.86
C LEU A 301 0.82 8.73 3.95
N ASP A 302 1.74 9.48 4.57
CA ASP A 302 2.45 10.58 3.93
C ASP A 302 3.31 10.08 2.76
N LYS A 303 3.19 10.68 1.57
CA LYS A 303 4.01 10.34 0.37
C LYS A 303 5.52 10.32 0.67
N ALA A 304 5.97 11.12 1.64
CA ALA A 304 7.35 11.16 2.11
C ALA A 304 7.86 9.83 2.68
N ASP A 305 7.01 9.09 3.42
CA ASP A 305 7.35 7.76 3.95
C ASP A 305 7.51 6.73 2.80
N PHE A 306 6.80 6.94 1.68
CA PHE A 306 6.90 6.11 0.47
C PHE A 306 8.16 6.37 -0.36
N ASP A 307 8.61 7.62 -0.45
CA ASP A 307 9.85 7.96 -1.17
C ASP A 307 11.10 7.53 -0.39
N ALA A 308 11.06 7.58 0.95
CA ALA A 308 12.08 6.98 1.81
C ALA A 308 12.21 5.46 1.54
N TYR A 309 11.08 4.75 1.35
CA TYR A 309 11.08 3.33 0.97
C TYR A 309 11.72 3.08 -0.40
N LYS A 310 11.39 3.88 -1.42
CA LYS A 310 12.02 3.78 -2.76
C LYS A 310 13.52 4.07 -2.71
N LYS A 311 13.95 5.02 -1.89
CA LYS A 311 15.37 5.39 -1.73
C LYS A 311 16.19 4.29 -1.05
N ILE A 312 15.62 3.61 -0.05
CA ILE A 312 16.24 2.43 0.55
C ILE A 312 16.29 1.27 -0.47
N TYR A 313 15.29 1.17 -1.36
CA TYR A 313 15.27 0.17 -2.43
C TYR A 313 16.35 0.41 -3.50
N SER A 314 16.63 1.65 -3.90
CA SER A 314 17.65 1.96 -4.93
C SER A 314 19.08 1.70 -4.49
N ILE A 315 19.33 1.65 -3.18
CA ILE A 315 20.66 1.32 -2.62
C ILE A 315 21.04 -0.16 -2.88
N ARG A 316 20.06 -1.02 -3.21
CA ARG A 316 20.22 -2.46 -3.49
C ARG A 316 21.04 -2.80 -4.73
N THR A 317 21.05 -1.95 -5.76
CA THR A 317 21.75 -2.20 -7.03
C THR A 317 23.21 -1.77 -6.99
N HIS A 318 23.70 -1.31 -5.84
CA HIS A 318 25.09 -0.88 -5.72
C HIS A 318 26.03 -2.08 -5.89
N LYS A 319 26.80 -2.08 -6.98
CA LYS A 319 27.75 -3.15 -7.36
C LYS A 319 28.65 -3.60 -6.20
N GLY A 320 28.95 -2.67 -5.28
CA GLY A 320 29.72 -2.95 -4.05
C GLY A 320 29.15 -4.04 -3.15
N PHE A 321 27.84 -4.23 -3.04
CA PHE A 321 27.25 -5.28 -2.19
C PHE A 321 27.46 -6.69 -2.76
N VAL A 322 27.44 -6.82 -4.09
CA VAL A 322 27.69 -8.10 -4.78
C VAL A 322 29.18 -8.46 -4.69
N VAL A 323 30.06 -7.48 -4.90
CA VAL A 323 31.51 -7.65 -4.79
C VAL A 323 31.92 -8.06 -3.37
N LEU A 324 31.37 -7.41 -2.33
CA LEU A 324 31.66 -7.79 -0.94
C LEU A 324 31.23 -9.22 -0.59
N LYS A 325 30.10 -9.69 -1.14
CA LYS A 325 29.66 -11.08 -0.96
C LYS A 325 30.63 -12.07 -1.61
N LEU A 326 31.10 -11.78 -2.82
CA LEU A 326 32.06 -12.61 -3.54
C LEU A 326 33.41 -12.67 -2.82
N LEU A 327 33.94 -11.52 -2.39
CA LEU A 327 35.21 -11.45 -1.65
C LEU A 327 35.17 -12.23 -0.34
N PHE A 328 34.02 -12.26 0.36
CA PHE A 328 33.87 -13.01 1.60
C PHE A 328 33.79 -14.52 1.39
N VAL A 329 33.07 -14.97 0.36
CA VAL A 329 33.06 -16.41 0.01
C VAL A 329 34.46 -16.86 -0.38
N PHE A 330 35.17 -16.03 -1.14
CA PHE A 330 36.56 -16.27 -1.50
C PHE A 330 37.48 -16.37 -0.26
N SER A 331 37.40 -15.42 0.68
CA SER A 331 38.22 -15.48 1.90
C SER A 331 38.00 -16.75 2.72
N TYR A 332 36.76 -17.24 2.77
CA TYR A 332 36.43 -18.47 3.51
C TYR A 332 36.92 -19.75 2.81
N VAL A 333 36.83 -19.80 1.48
CA VAL A 333 37.41 -20.90 0.69
C VAL A 333 38.92 -20.95 0.87
N VAL A 334 39.57 -19.78 0.86
CA VAL A 334 41.01 -19.67 1.12
C VAL A 334 41.37 -20.11 2.55
N PHE A 335 40.55 -19.76 3.55
CA PHE A 335 40.72 -20.24 4.92
C PHE A 335 40.64 -21.77 5.03
N LEU A 336 39.61 -22.41 4.44
CA LEU A 336 39.47 -23.86 4.46
C LEU A 336 40.65 -24.57 3.76
N LEU A 337 41.13 -24.01 2.64
CA LEU A 337 42.33 -24.50 1.96
C LEU A 337 43.57 -24.38 2.85
N GLY A 338 43.73 -23.26 3.57
CA GLY A 338 44.84 -23.06 4.51
C GLY A 338 44.82 -24.06 5.67
N VAL A 339 43.64 -24.35 6.22
CA VAL A 339 43.47 -25.39 7.26
C VAL A 339 43.81 -26.77 6.71
N ALA A 340 43.30 -27.13 5.53
CA ALA A 340 43.59 -28.42 4.89
C ALA A 340 45.09 -28.62 4.62
N LEU A 341 45.75 -27.60 4.07
CA LEU A 341 47.21 -27.62 3.83
C LEU A 341 48.01 -27.76 5.12
N SER A 342 47.53 -27.16 6.21
CA SER A 342 48.21 -27.24 7.51
C SER A 342 48.04 -28.59 8.18
N ILE A 343 46.87 -29.23 8.05
CA ILE A 343 46.67 -30.61 8.50
C ILE A 343 47.60 -31.56 7.71
N VAL A 344 47.69 -31.40 6.39
CA VAL A 344 48.59 -32.19 5.54
C VAL A 344 50.06 -31.96 5.94
N GLY A 345 50.47 -30.71 6.17
CA GLY A 345 51.82 -30.37 6.62
C GLY A 345 52.16 -30.98 7.99
N CYS A 346 51.22 -30.94 8.95
CA CYS A 346 51.41 -31.58 10.25
C CYS A 346 51.48 -33.12 10.18
N ILE A 347 50.81 -33.75 9.21
CA ILE A 347 50.88 -35.20 9.00
C ILE A 347 52.20 -35.60 8.31
N LEU A 348 52.73 -34.76 7.42
CA LEU A 348 53.98 -35.02 6.69
C LEU A 348 55.24 -34.77 7.53
N ASP A 349 55.15 -34.00 8.62
CA ASP A 349 56.22 -33.76 9.60
C ASP A 349 56.26 -34.82 10.72
N ILE A 350 55.38 -35.84 10.68
CA ILE A 350 55.44 -37.09 11.48
C ILE A 350 56.10 -38.16 10.62
#